data_AF-A0A238JPM9-F1
#
_entry.id   AF-A0A238JPM9-F1
#
_cell.length_a   1.000
_cell.length_b   1.000
_cell.length_c   1.000
_cell.angle_alpha   90.00
_cell.angle_beta   90.00
_cell.angle_gamma   90.00
#
_symmetry.space_group_name_H-M   'P 1'
#
loop_
_entity.id
_entity.type
_entity.pdbx_description
1 polymer ?
#
loop_
_entity_poly.entity_id
_entity_poly.type
_entity_poly.pdbx_seq_one_letter_code
_entity_poly.pdbx_strand_id
1 'polypeptide(L)'
;MKHLLIVLFSALAVPAAAQDFSIDPHLIDRCLAINDETPMRCVGRQADECAQRNGGGADMVISACLAAEAEVWDGMLNRVYGRVLEHAKTHERWDVGYQPNQLTDAVREMQRAWIAYRDATCGHALARATPFGSGAGPAINECELHETARQYFQLTRIERSYRQ
;
A
#
# COMPACT_ATOMS: atom_id res chain seq x y z
N MET A 1 -18.30 14.56 66.81
CA MET A 1 -19.36 14.84 65.82
C MET A 1 -18.87 15.93 64.87
N LYS A 2 -18.39 15.56 63.68
CA LYS A 2 -18.17 16.48 62.57
C LYS A 2 -18.33 15.66 61.29
N HIS A 3 -19.54 15.72 60.74
CA HIS A 3 -19.91 15.11 59.47
C HIS A 3 -19.39 15.96 58.29
N LEU A 4 -19.49 15.38 57.07
CA LEU A 4 -19.28 15.96 55.72
C LEU A 4 -17.84 15.88 55.19
N LEU A 5 -17.57 15.49 53.93
CA LEU A 5 -18.42 15.13 52.78
C LEU A 5 -17.51 14.37 51.81
N ILE A 6 -17.82 13.11 51.46
CA ILE A 6 -17.11 12.39 50.40
C ILE A 6 -17.75 12.80 49.07
N VAL A 7 -17.05 13.64 48.31
CA VAL A 7 -17.42 13.98 46.93
C VAL A 7 -16.98 12.83 46.05
N LEU A 8 -17.95 12.01 45.60
CA LEU A 8 -17.73 10.93 44.65
C LEU A 8 -17.56 11.54 43.25
N PHE A 9 -16.32 11.66 42.79
CA PHE A 9 -16.00 12.13 41.44
C PHE A 9 -16.24 10.97 40.46
N SER A 10 -17.45 10.86 39.91
CA SER A 10 -17.77 9.92 38.85
C SER A 10 -17.07 10.35 37.56
N ALA A 11 -15.93 9.73 37.24
CA ALA A 11 -15.27 9.88 35.96
C ALA A 11 -16.19 9.31 34.86
N LEU A 12 -16.86 10.18 34.10
CA LEU A 12 -17.50 9.82 32.85
C LEU A 12 -16.39 9.42 31.87
N ALA A 13 -16.21 8.12 31.66
CA ALA A 13 -15.37 7.59 30.60
C ALA A 13 -15.98 8.01 29.26
N VAL A 14 -15.48 9.09 28.68
CA VAL A 14 -15.79 9.46 27.30
C VAL A 14 -15.19 8.37 26.42
N PRO A 15 -15.96 7.72 25.53
CA PRO A 15 -15.38 6.76 24.59
C PRO A 15 -14.34 7.49 23.74
N ALA A 16 -13.11 7.00 23.75
CA ALA A 16 -12.11 7.42 22.79
C ALA A 16 -12.60 6.98 21.40
N ALA A 17 -13.01 7.93 20.57
CA ALA A 17 -13.21 7.65 19.16
C ALA A 17 -11.85 7.32 18.55
N ALA A 18 -11.61 6.06 18.20
CA ALA A 18 -10.46 5.70 17.40
C ALA A 18 -10.57 6.39 16.04
N GLN A 19 -9.48 7.00 15.57
CA GLN A 19 -9.44 7.62 14.24
C GLN A 19 -9.62 6.53 13.18
N ASP A 20 -10.47 6.79 12.19
CA ASP A 20 -10.75 5.87 11.09
C ASP A 20 -9.83 6.21 9.90
N PHE A 21 -8.84 5.33 9.68
CA PHE A 21 -7.90 5.44 8.57
C PHE A 21 -8.26 4.51 7.40
N SER A 22 -9.47 3.94 7.39
CA SER A 22 -9.87 3.02 6.32
C SER A 22 -9.91 3.70 4.95
N ILE A 23 -9.45 2.94 3.94
CA ILE A 23 -9.46 3.32 2.54
C ILE A 23 -10.41 2.39 1.80
N ASP A 24 -11.42 2.95 1.13
CA ASP A 24 -12.32 2.18 0.27
C ASP A 24 -11.63 1.89 -1.08
N PRO A 25 -11.33 0.62 -1.41
CA PRO A 25 -10.67 0.26 -2.66
C PRO A 25 -11.45 0.69 -3.91
N HIS A 26 -12.78 0.80 -3.83
CA HIS A 26 -13.60 1.22 -4.96
C HIS A 26 -13.29 2.65 -5.41
N LEU A 27 -12.77 3.51 -4.51
CA LEU A 27 -12.35 4.86 -4.85
C LEU A 27 -11.11 4.86 -5.74
N ILE A 28 -10.18 3.93 -5.49
CA ILE A 28 -9.00 3.73 -6.32
C ILE A 28 -9.41 3.17 -7.69
N ASP A 29 -10.28 2.15 -7.72
CA ASP A 29 -10.80 1.58 -8.98
C ASP A 29 -11.50 2.65 -9.85
N ARG A 30 -12.31 3.52 -9.25
CA ARG A 30 -12.95 4.65 -9.96
C ARG A 30 -11.93 5.63 -10.51
N CYS A 31 -10.89 5.96 -9.74
CA CYS A 31 -9.82 6.83 -10.23
C CYS A 31 -9.09 6.21 -11.42
N LEU A 32 -8.75 4.92 -11.34
CA LEU A 32 -8.08 4.18 -12.41
C LEU A 32 -8.91 4.13 -13.69
N ALA A 33 -10.23 3.97 -13.57
CA ALA A 33 -11.14 3.98 -14.72
C ALA A 33 -11.17 5.33 -15.46
N ILE A 34 -10.89 6.44 -14.76
CA ILE A 34 -10.84 7.80 -15.33
C ILE A 34 -9.44 8.16 -15.86
N ASN A 35 -8.38 7.57 -15.29
CA ASN A 35 -6.98 7.93 -15.57
C ASN A 35 -6.20 6.72 -16.13
N ASP A 36 -6.76 6.01 -17.11
CA ASP A 36 -6.17 4.79 -17.67
C ASP A 36 -4.80 5.02 -18.33
N GLU A 37 -4.60 6.17 -18.98
CA GLU A 37 -3.31 6.57 -19.58
C GLU A 37 -2.28 7.06 -18.54
N THR A 38 -2.74 7.54 -17.38
CA THR A 38 -1.88 8.10 -16.33
C THR A 38 -2.23 7.58 -14.93
N PRO A 39 -2.26 6.25 -14.72
CA PRO A 39 -2.87 5.64 -13.54
C PRO A 39 -2.12 5.93 -12.24
N MET A 40 -0.82 6.29 -12.32
CA MET A 40 -0.04 6.75 -11.17
C MET A 40 -0.63 8.02 -10.50
N ARG A 41 -1.49 8.80 -11.17
CA ARG A 41 -2.20 9.95 -10.57
C ARG A 41 -3.25 9.57 -9.53
N CYS A 42 -3.55 8.29 -9.41
CA CYS A 42 -4.48 7.76 -8.42
C CYS A 42 -3.81 7.34 -7.11
N VAL A 43 -2.49 7.12 -7.15
CA VAL A 43 -1.69 6.70 -6.01
C VAL A 43 -1.53 7.87 -5.04
N GLY A 44 -1.82 7.66 -3.77
CA GLY A 44 -1.74 8.67 -2.70
C GLY A 44 -2.99 9.54 -2.55
N ARG A 45 -3.90 9.52 -3.52
CA ARG A 45 -5.09 10.39 -3.48
C ARG A 45 -6.01 10.04 -2.30
N GLN A 46 -6.16 8.75 -2.00
CA GLN A 46 -7.05 8.32 -0.92
C GLN A 46 -6.40 8.51 0.45
N ALA A 47 -5.07 8.38 0.52
CA ALA A 47 -4.28 8.76 1.68
C ALA A 47 -4.41 10.27 1.97
N ASP A 48 -4.36 11.12 0.95
CA ASP A 48 -4.57 12.57 1.11
C ASP A 48 -5.95 12.90 1.66
N GLU A 49 -7.00 12.31 1.08
CA GLU A 49 -8.37 12.49 1.56
C GLU A 49 -8.54 11.94 2.99
N CYS A 50 -7.93 10.79 3.31
CA CYS A 50 -7.90 10.21 4.66
C CYS A 50 -7.24 11.15 5.67
N ALA A 51 -6.10 11.75 5.31
CA ALA A 51 -5.39 12.66 6.19
C ALA A 51 -6.23 13.91 6.48
N GLN A 52 -6.87 14.49 5.45
CA GLN A 52 -7.76 15.65 5.61
C GLN A 52 -8.95 15.34 6.52
N ARG A 53 -9.59 14.17 6.38
CA ARG A 53 -10.71 13.76 7.25
C ARG A 53 -10.29 13.55 8.71
N ASN A 54 -9.03 13.19 8.95
CA ASN A 54 -8.49 12.91 10.28
C ASN A 54 -7.73 14.09 10.91
N GLY A 55 -8.08 15.32 10.51
CA GLY A 55 -7.52 16.56 11.09
C GLY A 55 -6.24 17.06 10.42
N GLY A 56 -5.66 16.28 9.49
CA GLY A 56 -4.53 16.66 8.64
C GLY A 56 -3.23 16.98 9.40
N GLY A 57 -2.16 17.22 8.64
CA GLY A 57 -0.94 17.89 9.08
C GLY A 57 -0.03 17.17 10.10
N ALA A 58 -0.55 16.23 10.90
CA ALA A 58 0.26 15.43 11.80
C ALA A 58 0.95 14.30 11.02
N ASP A 59 2.28 14.21 11.11
CA ASP A 59 3.06 13.19 10.41
C ASP A 59 2.61 11.75 10.71
N MET A 60 2.13 11.49 11.92
CA MET A 60 1.55 10.19 12.29
C MET A 60 0.24 9.88 11.57
N VAL A 61 -0.61 10.89 11.35
CA VAL A 61 -1.88 10.75 10.61
C VAL A 61 -1.59 10.52 9.14
N ILE A 62 -0.65 11.28 8.57
CA ILE A 62 -0.22 11.14 7.18
C ILE A 62 0.36 9.73 6.97
N SER A 63 1.27 9.29 7.85
CA SER A 63 1.86 7.95 7.78
C SER A 63 0.81 6.85 7.84
N ALA A 64 -0.17 6.95 8.76
CA ALA A 64 -1.24 5.96 8.89
C ALA A 64 -2.10 5.86 7.63
N CYS A 65 -2.48 7.00 7.04
CA CYS A 65 -3.27 7.03 5.81
C CYS A 65 -2.49 6.51 4.60
N LEU A 66 -1.19 6.83 4.48
CA LEU A 66 -0.33 6.30 3.42
C LEU A 66 -0.19 4.78 3.52
N ALA A 67 0.05 4.26 4.74
CA ALA A 67 0.12 2.83 4.99
C ALA A 67 -1.21 2.13 4.67
N ALA A 68 -2.34 2.71 5.07
CA ALA A 68 -3.66 2.17 4.77
C ALA A 68 -3.94 2.10 3.26
N GLU A 69 -3.54 3.11 2.48
CA GLU A 69 -3.66 3.02 1.02
C GLU A 69 -2.68 1.97 0.45
N ALA A 70 -1.46 1.90 0.98
CA ALA A 70 -0.46 0.92 0.55
C ALA A 70 -0.95 -0.53 0.74
N GLU A 71 -1.69 -0.82 1.81
CA GLU A 71 -2.33 -2.13 2.02
C GLU A 71 -3.35 -2.46 0.92
N VAL A 72 -4.11 -1.47 0.44
CA VAL A 72 -5.04 -1.68 -0.67
C VAL A 72 -4.27 -2.00 -1.96
N TRP A 73 -3.19 -1.26 -2.24
CA TRP A 73 -2.31 -1.54 -3.39
C TRP A 73 -1.63 -2.89 -3.30
N ASP A 74 -1.16 -3.31 -2.11
CA ASP A 74 -0.55 -4.63 -1.90
C ASP A 74 -1.56 -5.75 -2.12
N GLY A 75 -2.81 -5.59 -1.65
CA GLY A 75 -3.90 -6.51 -1.93
C GLY A 75 -4.17 -6.65 -3.44
N MET A 76 -4.16 -5.54 -4.18
CA MET A 76 -4.29 -5.54 -5.64
C MET A 76 -3.09 -6.23 -6.32
N LEU A 77 -1.87 -5.91 -5.90
CA LEU A 77 -0.62 -6.48 -6.37
C LEU A 77 -0.61 -8.00 -6.22
N ASN A 78 -0.93 -8.52 -5.03
CA ASN A 78 -0.93 -9.95 -4.74
C ASN A 78 -1.97 -10.71 -5.57
N ARG A 79 -3.14 -10.11 -5.83
CA ARG A 79 -4.14 -10.70 -6.74
C ARG A 79 -3.63 -10.82 -8.17
N VAL A 80 -2.94 -9.80 -8.70
CA VAL A 80 -2.36 -9.85 -10.06
C VAL A 80 -1.20 -10.84 -10.10
N TYR A 81 -0.32 -10.83 -9.11
CA TYR A 81 0.80 -11.78 -8.99
C TYR A 81 0.32 -13.23 -9.05
N GLY A 82 -0.75 -13.57 -8.34
CA GLY A 82 -1.36 -14.90 -8.40
C GLY A 82 -1.84 -15.29 -9.80
N ARG A 83 -2.45 -14.35 -10.55
CA ARG A 83 -2.87 -14.59 -11.95
C ARG A 83 -1.68 -14.75 -12.88
N VAL A 84 -0.63 -13.94 -12.72
CA VAL A 84 0.61 -14.06 -13.50
C VAL A 84 1.25 -15.44 -13.30
N LEU A 85 1.31 -15.94 -12.06
CA LEU A 85 1.81 -17.29 -11.78
C LEU A 85 0.97 -18.38 -12.47
N GLU A 86 -0.36 -18.25 -12.47
CA GLU A 86 -1.22 -19.23 -13.13
C GLU A 86 -1.05 -19.20 -14.66
N HIS A 87 -0.92 -18.01 -15.25
CA HIS A 87 -0.63 -17.86 -16.67
C HIS A 87 0.74 -18.47 -17.04
N ALA A 88 1.78 -18.17 -16.24
CA ALA A 88 3.11 -18.74 -16.41
C ALA A 88 3.07 -20.27 -16.39
N LYS A 89 2.41 -20.85 -15.39
CA LYS A 89 2.23 -22.31 -15.26
C LYS A 89 1.48 -22.93 -16.43
N THR A 90 0.51 -22.21 -16.99
CA THR A 90 -0.23 -22.66 -18.18
C THR A 90 0.66 -22.65 -19.43
N HIS A 91 1.45 -21.59 -19.62
CA HIS A 91 2.36 -21.44 -20.77
C HIS A 91 3.53 -22.43 -20.73
N GLU A 92 4.01 -22.80 -19.54
CA GLU A 92 5.03 -23.86 -19.38
C GLU A 92 4.61 -25.20 -19.98
N ARG A 93 3.31 -25.45 -20.13
CA ARG A 93 2.78 -26.68 -20.72
C ARG A 93 2.76 -26.67 -22.25
N TRP A 94 3.09 -25.54 -22.87
CA TRP A 94 3.14 -25.44 -24.32
C TRP A 94 4.37 -26.17 -24.86
N ASP A 95 4.23 -26.84 -26.00
CA ASP A 95 5.29 -27.63 -26.64
C ASP A 95 6.26 -26.74 -27.43
N VAL A 96 6.89 -25.80 -26.72
CA VAL A 96 7.83 -24.81 -27.25
C VAL A 96 9.20 -24.86 -26.54
N GLY A 97 9.45 -25.93 -25.78
CA GLY A 97 10.76 -26.23 -25.19
C GLY A 97 11.06 -25.57 -23.84
N TYR A 98 10.05 -25.10 -23.10
CA TYR A 98 10.26 -24.63 -21.72
C TYR A 98 10.77 -25.76 -20.82
N GLN A 99 11.76 -25.44 -19.97
CA GLN A 99 12.15 -26.33 -18.88
C GLN A 99 11.08 -26.34 -17.78
N PRO A 100 10.98 -27.41 -16.97
CA PRO A 100 10.06 -27.46 -15.84
C PRO A 100 10.22 -26.25 -14.91
N ASN A 101 9.10 -25.59 -14.58
CA ASN A 101 9.01 -24.40 -13.71
C ASN A 101 9.77 -23.15 -14.21
N GLN A 102 10.30 -23.15 -15.43
CA GLN A 102 11.13 -22.05 -15.93
C GLN A 102 10.46 -20.67 -15.83
N LEU A 103 9.17 -20.57 -16.19
CA LEU A 103 8.45 -19.28 -16.17
C LEU A 103 7.99 -18.91 -14.76
N THR A 104 7.47 -19.87 -14.01
CA THR A 104 6.99 -19.63 -12.64
C THR A 104 8.13 -19.26 -11.71
N ASP A 105 9.31 -19.86 -11.86
CA ASP A 105 10.51 -19.49 -11.10
C ASP A 105 11.02 -18.11 -11.51
N ALA A 106 10.98 -17.76 -12.80
CA ALA A 106 11.34 -16.42 -13.26
C ALA A 106 10.40 -15.34 -12.66
N VAL A 107 9.10 -15.60 -12.59
CA VAL A 107 8.12 -14.68 -11.96
C VAL A 107 8.39 -14.52 -10.46
N ARG A 108 8.67 -15.62 -9.75
CA ARG A 108 9.01 -15.58 -8.31
C ARG A 108 10.29 -14.79 -8.06
N GLU A 109 11.32 -15.04 -8.87
CA GLU A 109 12.61 -14.37 -8.72
C GLU A 109 12.49 -12.86 -9.00
N MET A 110 11.79 -12.48 -10.08
CA MET A 110 11.48 -11.08 -10.37
C MET A 110 10.78 -10.39 -9.18
N GLN A 111 9.79 -11.05 -8.58
CA GLN A 111 9.05 -10.47 -7.46
C GLN A 111 9.91 -10.34 -6.20
N ARG A 112 10.78 -11.30 -5.91
CA ARG A 112 11.74 -11.22 -4.78
C ARG A 112 12.77 -10.12 -4.99
N ALA A 113 13.32 -10.01 -6.19
CA ALA A 113 14.26 -8.95 -6.54
C ALA A 113 13.60 -7.57 -6.42
N TRP A 114 12.33 -7.45 -6.81
CA TRP A 114 11.57 -6.21 -6.63
C TRP A 114 11.42 -5.81 -5.16
N ILE A 115 11.15 -6.75 -4.24
CA ILE A 115 11.06 -6.45 -2.80
C ILE A 115 12.37 -5.82 -2.31
N ALA A 116 13.52 -6.43 -2.66
CA ALA A 116 14.82 -5.88 -2.29
C ALA A 116 15.07 -4.49 -2.90
N TYR A 117 14.65 -4.27 -4.16
CA TYR A 117 14.72 -2.96 -4.81
C TYR A 117 13.84 -1.91 -4.11
N ARG A 118 12.60 -2.26 -3.77
CA ARG A 118 11.68 -1.39 -3.03
C ARG A 118 12.28 -1.00 -1.69
N ASP A 119 12.72 -1.97 -0.91
CA ASP A 119 13.24 -1.74 0.44
C ASP A 119 14.51 -0.87 0.40
N ALA A 120 15.40 -1.08 -0.57
CA ALA A 120 16.57 -0.22 -0.77
C ALA A 120 16.19 1.21 -1.21
N THR A 121 15.22 1.33 -2.12
CA THR A 121 14.72 2.62 -2.61
C THR A 121 14.07 3.43 -1.50
N CYS A 122 13.24 2.80 -0.68
CA CYS A 122 12.55 3.45 0.43
C CYS A 122 13.45 3.65 1.65
N GLY A 123 14.49 2.82 1.83
CA GLY A 123 15.58 3.09 2.76
C GLY A 123 16.36 4.38 2.40
N HIS A 124 16.56 4.66 1.11
CA HIS A 124 17.12 5.94 0.67
C HIS A 124 16.17 7.13 0.93
N ALA A 125 14.87 6.96 0.71
CA ALA A 125 13.88 7.99 1.05
C ALA A 125 13.88 8.31 2.55
N LEU A 126 13.90 7.28 3.41
CA LEU A 126 14.05 7.41 4.85
C LEU A 126 15.33 8.15 5.22
N ALA A 127 16.48 7.72 4.69
CA ALA A 127 17.77 8.35 4.99
C ALA A 127 17.82 9.84 4.65
N ARG A 128 17.19 10.23 3.54
CA ARG A 128 17.04 11.65 3.16
C ARG A 128 16.12 12.43 4.10
N ALA A 129 15.14 11.75 4.70
CA ALA A 129 14.14 12.36 5.55
C ALA A 129 14.53 12.40 7.04
N THR A 130 15.49 11.57 7.47
CA THR A 130 15.98 11.49 8.87
C THR A 130 16.26 12.85 9.52
N PRO A 131 16.90 13.83 8.85
CA PRO A 131 17.15 15.14 9.47
C PRO A 131 15.89 15.93 9.84
N PHE A 132 14.73 15.59 9.28
CA PHE A 132 13.45 16.28 9.51
C PHE A 132 12.61 15.63 10.63
N GLY A 133 13.17 14.68 11.39
CA GLY A 133 12.51 14.10 12.55
C GLY A 133 11.26 13.31 12.18
N SER A 134 10.08 13.74 12.65
CA SER A 134 8.80 13.04 12.43
C SER A 134 8.40 12.93 10.96
N GLY A 135 8.89 13.82 10.09
CA GLY A 135 8.68 13.76 8.64
C GLY A 135 9.32 12.52 7.97
N ALA A 136 10.20 11.80 8.67
CA ALA A 136 10.76 10.54 8.20
C ALA A 136 9.69 9.45 8.00
N GLY A 137 8.64 9.44 8.84
CA GLY A 137 7.54 8.47 8.76
C GLY A 137 6.75 8.61 7.46
N PRO A 138 6.18 9.78 7.14
CA PRO A 138 5.49 9.99 5.88
C PRO A 138 6.36 9.69 4.66
N ALA A 139 7.64 10.07 4.68
CA ALA A 139 8.55 9.89 3.55
C ALA A 139 8.78 8.41 3.19
N ILE A 140 8.95 7.52 4.18
CA ILE A 140 9.09 6.09 3.89
C ILE A 140 7.77 5.47 3.43
N ASN A 141 6.64 5.80 4.07
CA ASN A 141 5.32 5.27 3.72
C ASN A 141 4.88 5.70 2.31
N GLU A 142 5.17 6.95 1.92
CA GLU A 142 4.87 7.46 0.57
C GLU A 142 5.68 6.70 -0.48
N CYS A 143 6.96 6.42 -0.21
CA CYS A 143 7.78 5.61 -1.10
C CYS A 143 7.22 4.18 -1.24
N GLU A 144 6.90 3.52 -0.11
CA GLU A 144 6.38 2.15 -0.12
C GLU A 144 5.06 2.05 -0.89
N LEU A 145 4.16 3.02 -0.67
CA LEU A 145 2.91 3.17 -1.42
C LEU A 145 3.17 3.26 -2.94
N HIS A 146 4.06 4.18 -3.36
CA HIS A 146 4.36 4.42 -4.77
C HIS A 146 5.03 3.23 -5.46
N GLU A 147 5.99 2.58 -4.80
CA GLU A 147 6.67 1.41 -5.35
C GLU A 147 5.74 0.19 -5.44
N THR A 148 4.85 0.02 -4.47
CA THR A 148 3.83 -1.05 -4.49
C THR A 148 2.85 -0.85 -5.65
N ALA A 149 2.34 0.37 -5.84
CA ALA A 149 1.48 0.68 -6.97
C ALA A 149 2.20 0.50 -8.33
N ARG A 150 3.47 0.92 -8.44
CA ARG A 150 4.26 0.72 -9.66
C ARG A 150 4.39 -0.76 -10.01
N GLN A 151 4.65 -1.61 -9.02
CA GLN A 151 4.76 -3.05 -9.25
C GLN A 151 3.42 -3.69 -9.62
N TYR A 152 2.31 -3.23 -9.05
CA TYR A 152 0.98 -3.64 -9.48
C TYR A 152 0.77 -3.37 -10.98
N PHE A 153 1.13 -2.18 -11.47
CA PHE A 153 1.02 -1.86 -12.91
C PHE A 153 1.96 -2.70 -13.77
N GLN A 154 3.19 -2.94 -13.31
CA GLN A 154 4.13 -3.81 -14.01
C GLN A 154 3.62 -5.24 -14.12
N LEU A 155 3.10 -5.81 -13.03
CA LEU A 155 2.49 -7.14 -13.03
C LEU A 155 1.25 -7.19 -13.93
N THR A 156 0.44 -6.13 -13.96
CA THR A 156 -0.73 -6.05 -14.85
C THR A 156 -0.32 -6.03 -16.32
N ARG A 157 0.79 -5.35 -16.65
CA ARG A 157 1.37 -5.38 -18.00
C ARG A 157 1.83 -6.79 -18.36
N ILE A 158 2.54 -7.47 -17.46
CA ILE A 158 2.99 -8.86 -17.65
C ILE A 158 1.79 -9.80 -17.82
N GLU A 159 0.76 -9.67 -16.99
CA GLU A 159 -0.48 -10.46 -17.08
C GLU A 159 -1.12 -10.32 -18.47
N ARG A 160 -1.16 -9.10 -19.03
CA ARG A 160 -1.70 -8.86 -20.37
C ARG A 160 -0.85 -9.49 -21.48
N SER A 161 0.47 -9.58 -21.31
CA SER A 161 1.33 -10.23 -22.32
C SER A 161 1.11 -11.74 -22.44
N TYR A 162 0.57 -12.40 -21.42
CA TYR A 162 0.18 -13.81 -21.50
C TYR A 162 -1.15 -14.05 -22.24
N ARG A 163 -1.90 -12.99 -22.58
CA ARG A 163 -3.19 -13.10 -23.29
C ARG A 163 -3.06 -12.81 -24.79
N GLN A 164 -1.90 -12.34 -25.23
CA GLN A 164 -1.58 -12.03 -26.62
C GLN A 164 -0.90 -13.24 -27.25
#